data_AF-A0A0T9R613-F1
#
_entry.id   AF-A0A0T9R613-F1
#
_cell.length_a   1.000
_cell.length_b   1.000
_cell.length_c   1.000
_cell.angle_alpha   90.00
_cell.angle_beta   90.00
_cell.angle_gamma   90.00
#
_symmetry.space_group_name_H-M   'P 1'
#
loop_
_entity.id
_entity.type
_entity.pdbx_description
1 polymer ?
#
loop_
_entity_poly.entity_id
_entity_poly.type
_entity_poly.pdbx_seq_one_letter_code
_entity_poly.pdbx_strand_id
1 'polypeptide(L)'
;MSELLNILIENGIRYTVGKSGAITVPVDLRVTSTDITSLPDNLSVGGSLDLSDSILTILPDGLHVGGSLYLNGSAISSLPTSLRVNHSLYLNGTMISTLPENLIVGHSLDLGGTRITDLSDNLCVGGSLNLSTTRITALPRGLRVGGDLNLYGTDITVLPDDLSVEGSVELGMSGITFLPDNLSIGKDLSLVGTRMTALPDHLSVGGSLYLGDSGIAALPDNLHVGCHLDLNGTPIAILPDNLSVEGWFDLRCTNITALPDNLSVGGSLFLDGAAITALPDSLRVGHGLHLSGATINVLPDNLSLGGWLCLGGSDITALPDNLHVKSGMDLSCTRITALPDGIRVDGPVDLRDTRITALPENFHVNGWLDLSDSDIETLPNDFIVNGSLDLSGSRINSLPDNLYVDGWLDVRGTGITELPDSLRVGGGLYLDVTRIGNIAYRENGDHPGGVIFAAWTEGCFKIAAGKFFGTLDDFDKTTNQKYARDTAESHQEMARNCLNELAAKLNQVVN
;
A
#
# COMPACT_ATOMS: atom_id res chain seq x y z
N MET A 1 1.47 55.77 3.87
CA MET A 1 1.49 54.67 4.85
C MET A 1 1.88 53.44 4.04
N SER A 2 2.91 52.68 4.43
CA SER A 2 3.33 51.51 3.65
C SER A 2 2.18 50.50 3.55
N GLU A 3 2.06 49.78 2.43
CA GLU A 3 1.04 48.73 2.21
C GLU A 3 1.02 47.74 3.38
N LEU A 4 2.20 47.37 3.88
CA LEU A 4 2.35 46.52 5.06
C LEU A 4 1.63 47.08 6.31
N LEU A 5 1.72 48.38 6.59
CA LEU A 5 1.06 48.97 7.77
C LEU A 5 -0.46 48.84 7.70
N ASN A 6 -1.05 48.95 6.51
CA ASN A 6 -2.50 48.74 6.35
C ASN A 6 -2.86 47.30 6.70
N ILE A 7 -2.11 46.32 6.19
CA ILE A 7 -2.31 44.89 6.49
C ILE A 7 -2.21 44.65 8.01
N LEU A 8 -1.20 45.22 8.66
CA LEU A 8 -1.01 45.07 10.11
C LEU A 8 -2.19 45.65 10.89
N ILE A 9 -2.68 46.84 10.51
CA ILE A 9 -3.82 47.51 11.16
C ILE A 9 -5.12 46.72 10.94
N GLU A 10 -5.42 46.34 9.69
CA GLU A 10 -6.64 45.63 9.31
C GLU A 10 -6.76 44.27 10.02
N ASN A 11 -5.63 43.58 10.18
CA ASN A 11 -5.59 42.27 10.84
C ASN A 11 -5.35 42.36 12.35
N GLY A 12 -5.31 43.57 12.93
CA GLY A 12 -5.09 43.76 14.37
C GLY A 12 -3.74 43.24 14.87
N ILE A 13 -2.74 43.15 13.99
CA ILE A 13 -1.40 42.65 14.32
C ILE A 13 -0.66 43.74 15.07
N ARG A 14 -0.09 43.40 16.23
CA ARG A 14 0.71 44.35 17.02
C ARG A 14 2.03 44.65 16.31
N TYR A 15 2.41 45.91 16.25
CA TYR A 15 3.70 46.35 15.71
C TYR A 15 4.24 47.58 16.45
N THR A 16 5.54 47.84 16.31
CA THR A 16 6.16 49.11 16.72
C THR A 16 6.92 49.73 15.55
N VAL A 17 7.05 51.06 15.56
CA VAL A 17 7.80 51.82 14.54
C VAL A 17 8.93 52.58 15.26
N GLY A 18 10.18 52.25 14.91
CA GLY A 18 11.37 52.87 15.47
C GLY A 18 11.61 54.29 14.93
N LYS A 19 12.52 55.03 15.57
CA LYS A 19 12.88 56.41 15.17
C LYS A 19 13.45 56.52 13.75
N SER A 20 14.01 55.42 13.22
CA SER A 20 14.52 55.31 11.86
C SER A 20 13.47 54.84 10.84
N GLY A 21 12.22 54.62 11.26
CA GLY A 21 11.16 54.05 10.42
C GLY A 21 11.12 52.52 10.37
N ALA A 22 12.05 51.83 11.04
CA ALA A 22 12.07 50.37 11.13
C ALA A 22 10.79 49.84 11.80
N ILE A 23 10.16 48.84 11.19
CA ILE A 23 8.93 48.23 11.69
C ILE A 23 9.28 46.91 12.38
N THR A 24 8.79 46.72 13.61
CA THR A 24 8.97 45.48 14.36
C THR A 24 7.61 44.84 14.64
N VAL A 25 7.44 43.60 14.22
CA VAL A 25 6.28 42.74 14.49
C VAL A 25 6.74 41.62 15.43
N PRO A 26 6.30 41.56 16.69
CA PRO A 26 6.86 40.63 17.67
C PRO A 26 6.35 39.19 17.55
N VAL A 27 5.39 38.93 16.66
CA VAL A 27 4.72 37.65 16.45
C VAL A 27 4.95 37.14 15.04
N ASP A 28 4.38 35.99 14.71
CA ASP A 28 4.32 35.51 13.32
C ASP A 28 3.57 36.51 12.44
N LEU A 29 4.06 36.67 11.21
CA LEU A 29 3.50 37.55 10.21
C LEU A 29 3.22 36.77 8.93
N ARG A 30 1.96 36.69 8.54
CA ARG A 30 1.51 36.07 7.29
C ARG A 30 1.01 37.14 6.33
N VAL A 31 1.62 37.20 5.15
CA VAL A 31 1.31 38.18 4.09
C VAL A 31 1.08 37.45 2.75
N THR A 32 0.60 36.21 2.81
CA THR A 32 0.32 35.35 1.65
C THR A 32 -0.84 35.89 0.82
N SER A 33 -0.75 35.79 -0.51
CA SER A 33 -1.85 36.12 -1.44
C SER A 33 -2.35 37.56 -1.32
N THR A 34 -1.44 38.50 -1.02
CA THR A 34 -1.73 39.93 -0.99
C THR A 34 -1.13 40.61 -2.22
N ASP A 35 -1.68 41.77 -2.59
CA ASP A 35 -1.13 42.63 -3.67
C ASP A 35 0.12 43.41 -3.22
N ILE A 36 0.76 43.01 -2.12
CA ILE A 36 1.93 43.73 -1.60
C ILE A 36 3.09 43.63 -2.59
N THR A 37 3.58 44.79 -3.03
CA THR A 37 4.65 44.85 -4.05
C THR A 37 6.02 45.10 -3.44
N SER A 38 6.08 45.53 -2.18
CA SER A 38 7.34 45.74 -1.45
C SER A 38 7.15 45.65 0.06
N LEU A 39 8.20 45.23 0.76
CA LEU A 39 8.32 45.32 2.21
C LEU A 39 9.26 46.47 2.60
N PRO A 40 9.08 47.09 3.77
CA PRO A 40 9.94 48.17 4.23
C PRO A 40 11.32 47.66 4.66
N ASP A 41 12.35 48.47 4.42
CA ASP A 41 13.72 48.21 4.90
C ASP A 41 13.78 48.07 6.42
N ASN A 42 14.67 47.21 6.90
CA ASN A 42 14.85 46.91 8.32
C ASN A 42 13.58 46.37 9.02
N LEU A 43 12.69 45.71 8.26
CA LEU A 43 11.58 44.97 8.84
C LEU A 43 12.10 43.86 9.77
N SER A 44 11.56 43.80 10.99
CA SER A 44 11.89 42.76 11.97
C SER A 44 10.63 42.01 12.38
N VAL A 45 10.61 40.70 12.14
CA VAL A 45 9.55 39.78 12.54
C VAL A 45 10.11 38.88 13.63
N GLY A 46 9.55 38.95 14.85
CA GLY A 46 10.00 38.17 15.99
C GLY A 46 9.65 36.69 15.88
N GLY A 47 8.55 36.37 15.19
CA GLY A 47 8.15 35.01 14.84
C GLY A 47 8.56 34.63 13.41
N SER A 48 7.81 33.72 12.82
CA SER A 48 7.95 33.32 11.41
C SER A 48 7.33 34.34 10.47
N LEU A 49 7.90 34.44 9.27
CA LEU A 49 7.40 35.29 8.20
C LEU A 49 6.96 34.42 7.02
N ASP A 50 5.69 34.47 6.66
CA ASP A 50 5.12 33.74 5.54
C ASP A 50 4.69 34.69 4.42
N LEU A 51 5.44 34.65 3.32
CA LEU A 51 5.23 35.38 2.07
C LEU A 51 5.00 34.40 0.90
N SER A 52 4.56 33.18 1.19
CA SER A 52 4.26 32.18 0.16
C SER A 52 3.19 32.71 -0.80
N ASP A 53 3.30 32.34 -2.07
CA ASP A 53 2.42 32.76 -3.18
C ASP A 53 2.29 34.29 -3.33
N SER A 54 3.27 35.06 -2.84
CA SER A 54 3.29 36.51 -3.01
C SER A 54 3.87 36.92 -4.36
N ILE A 55 3.45 38.09 -4.84
CA ILE A 55 3.98 38.73 -6.05
C ILE A 55 5.31 39.47 -5.82
N LEU A 56 5.85 39.42 -4.59
CA LEU A 56 7.13 40.04 -4.26
C LEU A 56 8.24 39.42 -5.09
N THR A 57 9.08 40.27 -5.68
CA THR A 57 10.23 39.84 -6.49
C THR A 57 11.55 39.93 -5.74
N ILE A 58 11.60 40.70 -4.65
CA ILE A 58 12.77 40.95 -3.81
C ILE A 58 12.39 41.10 -2.34
N LEU A 59 13.29 40.71 -1.44
CA LEU A 59 13.19 41.00 0.00
C LEU A 59 13.94 42.29 0.34
N PRO A 60 13.49 43.05 1.35
CA PRO A 60 14.12 44.31 1.72
C PRO A 60 15.47 44.11 2.41
N ASP A 61 16.33 45.12 2.32
CA ASP A 61 17.60 45.13 3.03
C ASP A 61 17.37 45.20 4.56
N GLY A 62 18.21 44.49 5.31
CA GLY A 62 18.11 44.45 6.77
C GLY A 62 16.91 43.67 7.32
N LEU A 63 16.22 42.85 6.50
CA LEU A 63 15.17 41.95 6.96
C LEU A 63 15.67 41.01 8.06
N HIS A 64 14.96 40.97 9.18
CA HIS A 64 15.20 40.04 10.28
C HIS A 64 13.97 39.18 10.55
N VAL A 65 14.15 37.87 10.62
CA VAL A 65 13.09 36.90 10.97
C VAL A 65 13.60 36.03 12.12
N GLY A 66 12.90 36.08 13.25
CA GLY A 66 13.24 35.30 14.45
C GLY A 66 12.86 33.83 14.32
N GLY A 67 11.82 33.53 13.54
CA GLY A 67 11.34 32.18 13.20
C GLY A 67 11.78 31.71 11.81
N SER A 68 10.93 30.91 11.17
CA SER A 68 11.14 30.42 9.80
C SER A 68 10.68 31.45 8.76
N LEU A 69 11.29 31.41 7.58
CA LEU A 69 10.92 32.24 6.43
C LEU A 69 10.33 31.36 5.32
N TYR A 70 9.07 31.61 4.99
CA TYR A 70 8.34 30.88 3.95
C TYR A 70 8.12 31.78 2.73
N LEU A 71 8.63 31.36 1.59
CA LEU A 71 8.59 32.08 0.31
C LEU A 71 8.10 31.18 -0.83
N ASN A 72 7.50 30.03 -0.50
CA ASN A 72 7.11 29.00 -1.47
C ASN A 72 6.21 29.59 -2.56
N GLY A 73 6.43 29.22 -3.82
CA GLY A 73 5.64 29.67 -4.97
C GLY A 73 5.68 31.18 -5.25
N SER A 74 6.49 31.95 -4.51
CA SER A 74 6.60 33.41 -4.72
C SER A 74 7.43 33.76 -5.96
N ALA A 75 7.26 35.00 -6.43
CA ALA A 75 8.03 35.54 -7.56
C ALA A 75 9.47 35.96 -7.20
N ILE A 76 9.95 35.64 -5.99
CA ILE A 76 11.28 36.03 -5.53
C ILE A 76 12.35 35.37 -6.41
N SER A 77 13.29 36.20 -6.87
CA SER A 77 14.36 35.78 -7.79
C SER A 77 15.78 35.96 -7.21
N SER A 78 15.92 36.68 -6.10
CA SER A 78 17.17 36.82 -5.36
C SER A 78 16.94 37.03 -3.86
N LEU A 79 17.90 36.61 -3.03
CA LEU A 79 17.93 36.90 -1.59
C LEU A 79 18.97 37.99 -1.29
N PRO A 80 18.72 38.87 -0.30
CA PRO A 80 19.69 39.89 0.09
C PRO A 80 20.92 39.26 0.75
N THR A 81 22.10 39.85 0.52
CA THR A 81 23.38 39.31 1.00
C THR A 81 23.50 39.30 2.53
N SER A 82 22.74 40.14 3.22
CA SER A 82 22.70 40.21 4.68
C SER A 82 21.70 39.23 5.32
N LEU A 83 20.97 38.43 4.54
CA LEU A 83 19.91 37.57 5.07
C LEU A 83 20.47 36.52 6.03
N ARG A 84 19.86 36.41 7.21
CA ARG A 84 20.16 35.37 8.19
C ARG A 84 18.85 34.70 8.59
N VAL A 85 18.77 33.37 8.46
CA VAL A 85 17.61 32.58 8.86
C VAL A 85 18.06 31.57 9.91
N ASN A 86 17.81 31.89 11.18
CA ASN A 86 18.25 31.04 12.29
C ASN A 86 17.42 29.74 12.42
N HIS A 87 16.24 29.67 11.78
CA HIS A 87 15.43 28.46 11.68
C HIS A 87 15.41 27.90 10.25
N SER A 88 14.23 27.66 9.67
CA SER A 88 14.10 27.06 8.34
C SER A 88 13.79 28.11 7.28
N LEU A 89 14.29 27.88 6.07
CA LEU A 89 14.08 28.71 4.90
C LEU A 89 13.42 27.86 3.80
N TYR A 90 12.21 28.25 3.40
CA TYR A 90 11.44 27.53 2.38
C TYR A 90 11.28 28.40 1.13
N LEU A 91 11.87 27.96 0.03
CA LEU A 91 11.96 28.64 -1.27
C LEU A 91 11.38 27.78 -2.40
N ASN A 92 10.64 26.72 -2.07
CA ASN A 92 10.17 25.76 -3.06
C ASN A 92 9.36 26.45 -4.17
N GLY A 93 9.64 26.12 -5.43
CA GLY A 93 8.92 26.67 -6.59
C GLY A 93 9.15 28.17 -6.85
N THR A 94 10.15 28.78 -6.23
CA THR A 94 10.53 30.18 -6.51
C THR A 94 11.45 30.30 -7.73
N MET A 95 11.71 31.55 -8.16
CA MET A 95 12.60 31.86 -9.28
C MET A 95 14.07 32.04 -8.87
N ILE A 96 14.42 31.70 -7.62
CA ILE A 96 15.81 31.76 -7.12
C ILE A 96 16.74 30.92 -8.01
N SER A 97 17.85 31.52 -8.41
CA SER A 97 18.90 30.85 -9.21
C SER A 97 20.27 30.81 -8.54
N THR A 98 20.48 31.60 -7.47
CA THR A 98 21.71 31.62 -6.67
C THR A 98 21.38 31.91 -5.20
N LEU A 99 22.20 31.39 -4.28
CA LEU A 99 22.14 31.76 -2.86
C LEU A 99 23.21 32.81 -2.53
N PRO A 100 22.97 33.67 -1.52
CA PRO A 100 24.00 34.56 -0.98
C PRO A 100 25.20 33.78 -0.45
N GLU A 101 26.40 34.35 -0.59
CA GLU A 101 27.59 33.80 0.08
C GLU A 101 27.41 33.78 1.60
N ASN A 102 27.86 32.69 2.24
CA ASN A 102 27.79 32.48 3.69
C ASN A 102 26.35 32.48 4.26
N LEU A 103 25.34 32.09 3.47
CA LEU A 103 23.99 31.86 3.99
C LEU A 103 24.03 30.79 5.09
N ILE A 104 23.50 31.13 6.27
CA ILE A 104 23.36 30.22 7.40
C ILE A 104 21.88 29.89 7.55
N VAL A 105 21.55 28.58 7.54
CA VAL A 105 20.21 28.06 7.84
C VAL A 105 20.33 27.10 9.01
N GLY A 106 19.77 27.50 10.16
CA GLY A 106 19.95 26.74 11.41
C GLY A 106 19.20 25.41 11.42
N HIS A 107 18.15 25.25 10.61
CA HIS A 107 17.38 24.02 10.47
C HIS A 107 17.27 23.61 8.99
N SER A 108 16.07 23.57 8.41
CA SER A 108 15.86 23.02 7.07
C SER A 108 15.91 24.08 5.98
N LEU A 109 16.49 23.72 4.83
CA LEU A 109 16.53 24.55 3.63
C LEU A 109 15.81 23.82 2.50
N ASP A 110 14.68 24.37 2.05
CA ASP A 110 13.92 23.84 0.91
C ASP A 110 14.09 24.73 -0.33
N LEU A 111 14.75 24.18 -1.35
CA LEU A 111 15.01 24.78 -2.65
C LEU A 111 14.35 23.97 -3.78
N GLY A 112 13.43 23.06 -3.46
CA GLY A 112 12.83 22.18 -4.46
C GLY A 112 12.15 22.97 -5.58
N GLY A 113 12.32 22.53 -6.83
CA GLY A 113 11.71 23.18 -8.00
C GLY A 113 12.19 24.61 -8.29
N THR A 114 13.25 25.07 -7.61
CA THR A 114 13.89 26.36 -7.92
C THR A 114 14.79 26.26 -9.15
N ARG A 115 15.38 27.39 -9.55
CA ARG A 115 16.32 27.49 -10.68
C ARG A 115 17.79 27.40 -10.24
N ILE A 116 18.05 26.94 -9.02
CA ILE A 116 19.40 26.74 -8.50
C ILE A 116 20.16 25.76 -9.41
N THR A 117 21.40 26.12 -9.70
CA THR A 117 22.35 25.33 -10.49
C THR A 117 23.62 24.98 -9.71
N ASP A 118 23.97 25.78 -8.70
CA ASP A 118 25.11 25.57 -7.82
C ASP A 118 24.79 26.03 -6.39
N LEU A 119 25.52 25.51 -5.40
CA LEU A 119 25.50 25.97 -4.01
C LEU A 119 26.81 26.66 -3.65
N SER A 120 26.73 27.61 -2.72
CA SER A 120 27.91 28.29 -2.19
C SER A 120 28.81 27.34 -1.40
N ASP A 121 30.12 27.51 -1.52
CA ASP A 121 31.10 26.86 -0.65
C ASP A 121 30.78 27.15 0.83
N ASN A 122 30.88 26.14 1.69
CA ASN A 122 30.59 26.20 3.14
C ASN A 122 29.12 26.35 3.54
N LEU A 123 28.16 26.05 2.66
CA LEU A 123 26.76 25.93 3.07
C LEU A 123 26.63 24.89 4.20
N CYS A 124 26.02 25.29 5.31
CA CYS A 124 25.75 24.43 6.45
C CYS A 124 24.25 24.40 6.71
N VAL A 125 23.65 23.22 6.69
CA VAL A 125 22.22 22.99 6.94
C VAL A 125 22.08 22.10 8.17
N GLY A 126 21.62 22.68 9.27
CA GLY A 126 21.48 21.95 10.54
C GLY A 126 20.40 20.86 10.51
N GLY A 127 19.42 20.99 9.62
CA GLY A 127 18.34 20.02 9.37
C GLY A 127 18.41 19.44 7.97
N SER A 128 17.25 19.28 7.33
CA SER A 128 17.14 18.69 5.99
C SER A 128 17.39 19.69 4.87
N LEU A 129 17.99 19.24 3.77
CA LEU A 129 18.22 20.01 2.55
C LEU A 129 17.43 19.39 1.39
N ASN A 130 16.48 20.14 0.85
CA ASN A 130 15.70 19.73 -0.32
C ASN A 130 16.15 20.52 -1.56
N LEU A 131 16.67 19.81 -2.56
CA LEU A 131 17.10 20.30 -3.86
C LEU A 131 16.35 19.59 -5.00
N SER A 132 15.29 18.84 -4.68
CA SER A 132 14.55 18.05 -5.66
C SER A 132 14.09 18.90 -6.86
N THR A 133 14.15 18.35 -8.06
CA THR A 133 13.72 18.99 -9.32
C THR A 133 14.40 20.32 -9.64
N THR A 134 15.55 20.61 -9.02
CA THR A 134 16.45 21.69 -9.42
C THR A 134 17.39 21.23 -10.56
N ARG A 135 18.19 22.15 -11.11
CA ARG A 135 19.19 21.86 -12.15
C ARG A 135 20.61 21.80 -11.58
N ILE A 136 20.74 21.42 -10.31
CA ILE A 136 22.05 21.30 -9.68
C ILE A 136 22.82 20.14 -10.30
N THR A 137 24.08 20.38 -10.67
CA THR A 137 24.95 19.36 -11.30
C THR A 137 26.02 18.81 -10.36
N ALA A 138 26.32 19.51 -9.27
CA ALA A 138 27.32 19.10 -8.27
C ALA A 138 27.02 19.69 -6.89
N LEU A 139 27.46 19.02 -5.83
CA LEU A 139 27.47 19.56 -4.47
C LEU A 139 28.86 20.10 -4.10
N PRO A 140 28.94 21.16 -3.29
CA PRO A 140 30.21 21.69 -2.82
C PRO A 140 30.90 20.70 -1.86
N ARG A 141 32.23 20.73 -1.84
CA ARG A 141 33.03 19.98 -0.85
C ARG A 141 32.70 20.46 0.56
N GLY A 142 32.73 19.55 1.52
CA GLY A 142 32.49 19.84 2.93
C GLY A 142 31.02 20.13 3.28
N LEU A 143 30.08 19.87 2.37
CA LEU A 143 28.65 19.99 2.65
C LEU A 143 28.25 19.03 3.79
N ARG A 144 27.58 19.57 4.81
CA ARG A 144 27.02 18.81 5.94
C ARG A 144 25.52 19.01 6.01
N VAL A 145 24.78 17.92 6.10
CA VAL A 145 23.32 17.91 6.27
C VAL A 145 22.99 17.09 7.51
N GLY A 146 22.47 17.75 8.55
CA GLY A 146 22.10 17.10 9.81
C GLY A 146 20.80 16.30 9.74
N GLY A 147 19.97 16.54 8.72
CA GLY A 147 18.75 15.80 8.43
C GLY A 147 18.84 15.01 7.14
N ASP A 148 17.76 15.03 6.36
CA ASP A 148 17.65 14.33 5.09
C ASP A 148 18.17 15.19 3.93
N LEU A 149 18.73 14.56 2.90
CA LEU A 149 19.16 15.20 1.67
C LEU A 149 18.32 14.70 0.49
N ASN A 150 17.51 15.60 -0.10
CA ASN A 150 16.68 15.26 -1.25
C ASN A 150 17.24 15.88 -2.54
N LEU A 151 17.67 15.03 -3.46
CA LEU A 151 18.23 15.32 -4.79
C LEU A 151 17.40 14.67 -5.91
N TYR A 152 16.16 14.28 -5.61
CA TYR A 152 15.27 13.64 -6.57
C TYR A 152 15.12 14.46 -7.86
N GLY A 153 15.27 13.82 -9.01
CA GLY A 153 15.06 14.47 -10.32
C GLY A 153 16.03 15.61 -10.62
N THR A 154 17.23 15.60 -10.04
CA THR A 154 18.30 16.57 -10.33
C THR A 154 19.28 16.07 -11.38
N ASP A 155 20.08 16.97 -11.94
CA ASP A 155 21.11 16.65 -12.94
C ASP A 155 22.46 16.21 -12.30
N ILE A 156 22.47 15.91 -10.99
CA ILE A 156 23.70 15.55 -10.28
C ILE A 156 24.24 14.21 -10.78
N THR A 157 25.53 14.16 -11.13
CA THR A 157 26.15 12.92 -11.66
C THR A 157 27.08 12.22 -10.68
N VAL A 158 27.54 12.93 -9.65
CA VAL A 158 28.45 12.44 -8.61
C VAL A 158 28.22 13.17 -7.28
N LEU A 159 28.39 12.47 -6.16
CA LEU A 159 28.43 13.06 -4.82
C LEU A 159 29.87 13.29 -4.37
N PRO A 160 30.16 14.31 -3.54
CA PRO A 160 31.50 14.53 -3.02
C PRO A 160 31.87 13.44 -1.98
N ASP A 161 33.13 13.02 -1.99
CA ASP A 161 33.65 11.93 -1.13
C ASP A 161 33.55 12.24 0.38
N ASP A 162 33.45 13.52 0.74
CA ASP A 162 33.34 14.01 2.13
C ASP A 162 31.90 14.31 2.56
N LEU A 163 30.89 13.93 1.76
CA LEU A 163 29.49 14.11 2.09
C LEU A 163 29.10 13.29 3.33
N SER A 164 28.46 13.96 4.29
CA SER A 164 27.90 13.34 5.49
C SER A 164 26.43 13.71 5.63
N VAL A 165 25.56 12.70 5.66
CA VAL A 165 24.10 12.85 5.86
C VAL A 165 23.67 11.93 7.00
N GLU A 166 23.16 12.52 8.08
CA GLU A 166 22.67 11.74 9.24
C GLU A 166 21.29 11.11 8.99
N GLY A 167 20.49 11.71 8.11
CA GLY A 167 19.17 11.22 7.70
C GLY A 167 19.19 10.32 6.46
N SER A 168 18.11 10.41 5.69
CA SER A 168 17.93 9.69 4.42
C SER A 168 18.47 10.49 3.24
N VAL A 169 18.88 9.80 2.17
CA VAL A 169 19.33 10.39 0.91
C VAL A 169 18.43 9.92 -0.23
N GLU A 170 17.79 10.88 -0.89
CA GLU A 170 16.88 10.63 -2.01
C GLU A 170 17.49 11.09 -3.32
N LEU A 171 17.90 10.15 -4.18
CA LEU A 171 18.53 10.40 -5.48
C LEU A 171 17.69 9.87 -6.65
N GLY A 172 16.46 9.43 -6.40
CA GLY A 172 15.60 8.87 -7.43
C GLY A 172 15.46 9.80 -8.65
N MET A 173 15.41 9.23 -9.84
CA MET A 173 15.31 9.94 -11.13
C MET A 173 16.42 10.98 -11.38
N SER A 174 17.51 10.97 -10.63
CA SER A 174 18.65 11.88 -10.85
C SER A 174 19.63 11.36 -11.91
N GLY A 175 20.57 12.22 -12.32
CA GLY A 175 21.67 11.88 -13.23
C GLY A 175 22.79 11.03 -12.61
N ILE A 176 22.65 10.56 -11.37
CA ILE A 176 23.74 9.91 -10.62
C ILE A 176 24.18 8.62 -11.33
N THR A 177 25.50 8.44 -11.44
CA THR A 177 26.09 7.25 -12.07
C THR A 177 27.06 6.50 -11.16
N PHE A 178 27.59 7.18 -10.13
CA PHE A 178 28.51 6.61 -9.15
C PHE A 178 28.25 7.20 -7.76
N LEU A 179 28.44 6.39 -6.73
CA LEU A 179 28.48 6.83 -5.34
C LEU A 179 29.92 6.73 -4.80
N PRO A 180 30.32 7.59 -3.84
CA PRO A 180 31.60 7.47 -3.15
C PRO A 180 31.74 6.16 -2.38
N ASP A 181 32.95 5.59 -2.33
CA ASP A 181 33.22 4.30 -1.69
C ASP A 181 32.89 4.28 -0.18
N ASN A 182 33.06 5.41 0.51
CA ASN A 182 32.86 5.53 1.96
C ASN A 182 31.55 6.25 2.32
N LEU A 183 30.57 6.27 1.40
CA LEU A 183 29.29 6.91 1.66
C LEU A 183 28.54 6.17 2.79
N SER A 184 28.30 6.87 3.88
CA SER A 184 27.53 6.37 5.03
C SER A 184 26.22 7.13 5.12
N ILE A 185 25.11 6.38 5.13
CA ILE A 185 23.76 6.94 5.22
C ILE A 185 23.10 6.40 6.49
N GLY A 186 22.71 7.31 7.38
CA GLY A 186 22.18 6.94 8.69
C GLY A 186 20.81 6.24 8.63
N LYS A 187 20.02 6.54 7.60
CA LYS A 187 18.68 5.97 7.38
C LYS A 187 18.56 5.39 5.97
N ASP A 188 17.64 5.88 5.15
CA ASP A 188 17.29 5.29 3.87
C ASP A 188 18.10 5.88 2.71
N LEU A 189 18.39 5.06 1.70
CA LEU A 189 18.94 5.49 0.42
C LEU A 189 18.00 5.08 -0.70
N SER A 190 17.63 6.02 -1.56
CA SER A 190 16.87 5.72 -2.77
C SER A 190 17.64 6.15 -4.02
N LEU A 191 17.77 5.21 -4.95
CA LEU A 191 18.37 5.32 -6.27
C LEU A 191 17.37 4.92 -7.36
N VAL A 192 16.07 5.00 -7.06
CA VAL A 192 14.98 4.55 -7.95
C VAL A 192 15.04 5.26 -9.30
N GLY A 193 14.98 4.52 -10.41
CA GLY A 193 14.99 5.08 -11.77
C GLY A 193 16.30 5.79 -12.16
N THR A 194 17.39 5.59 -11.42
CA THR A 194 18.70 6.15 -11.78
C THR A 194 19.41 5.29 -12.84
N ARG A 195 20.46 5.85 -13.44
CA ARG A 195 21.32 5.15 -14.42
C ARG A 195 22.48 4.38 -13.78
N MET A 196 22.48 4.24 -12.45
CA MET A 196 23.51 3.48 -11.77
C MET A 196 23.49 2.01 -12.16
N THR A 197 24.67 1.43 -12.34
CA THR A 197 24.83 0.01 -12.71
C THR A 197 25.47 -0.85 -11.63
N ALA A 198 26.07 -0.22 -10.61
CA ALA A 198 26.72 -0.89 -9.49
C ALA A 198 26.69 0.00 -8.24
N LEU A 199 26.69 -0.63 -7.06
CA LEU A 199 26.90 0.02 -5.77
C LEU A 199 28.38 -0.09 -5.36
N PRO A 200 28.89 0.81 -4.50
CA PRO A 200 30.24 0.67 -3.95
C PRO A 200 30.33 -0.51 -2.96
N ASP A 201 31.50 -1.15 -2.91
CA ASP A 201 31.75 -2.39 -2.13
C ASP A 201 31.52 -2.24 -0.62
N HIS A 202 31.65 -1.02 -0.09
CA HIS A 202 31.55 -0.71 1.34
C HIS A 202 30.34 0.16 1.68
N LEU A 203 29.31 0.17 0.82
CA LEU A 203 28.07 0.88 1.09
C LEU A 203 27.40 0.37 2.38
N SER A 204 27.08 1.29 3.29
CA SER A 204 26.31 1.01 4.50
C SER A 204 25.06 1.90 4.56
N VAL A 205 23.89 1.27 4.63
CA VAL A 205 22.59 1.95 4.72
C VAL A 205 21.90 1.49 6.01
N GLY A 206 21.75 2.41 6.97
CA GLY A 206 21.18 2.10 8.28
C GLY A 206 19.70 1.72 8.25
N GLY A 207 18.97 2.17 7.22
CA GLY A 207 17.56 1.87 6.99
C GLY A 207 17.33 1.06 5.72
N SER A 208 16.46 1.56 4.86
CA SER A 208 16.00 0.90 3.63
C SER A 208 16.81 1.34 2.40
N LEU A 209 17.00 0.44 1.46
CA LEU A 209 17.68 0.67 0.20
C LEU A 209 16.71 0.45 -0.97
N TYR A 210 16.39 1.53 -1.68
CA TYR A 210 15.46 1.51 -2.81
C TYR A 210 16.19 1.63 -4.14
N LEU A 211 16.20 0.58 -4.95
CA LEU A 211 16.93 0.49 -6.22
C LEU A 211 16.00 0.24 -7.42
N GLY A 212 14.68 0.31 -7.22
CA GLY A 212 13.68 0.02 -8.24
C GLY A 212 13.93 0.75 -9.56
N ASP A 213 13.71 0.08 -10.69
CA ASP A 213 13.90 0.61 -12.06
C ASP A 213 15.30 1.19 -12.35
N SER A 214 16.31 0.87 -11.54
CA SER A 214 17.71 1.25 -11.80
C SER A 214 18.43 0.25 -12.70
N GLY A 215 19.59 0.64 -13.23
CA GLY A 215 20.45 -0.23 -14.03
C GLY A 215 21.32 -1.21 -13.24
N ILE A 216 21.12 -1.33 -11.92
CA ILE A 216 21.97 -2.13 -11.04
C ILE A 216 21.88 -3.61 -11.42
N ALA A 217 23.01 -4.21 -11.78
CA ALA A 217 23.07 -5.59 -12.24
C ALA A 217 23.62 -6.58 -11.20
N ALA A 218 24.23 -6.07 -10.13
CA ALA A 218 24.80 -6.85 -9.03
C ALA A 218 24.80 -6.05 -7.72
N LEU A 219 24.67 -6.75 -6.60
CA LEU A 219 24.88 -6.21 -5.25
C LEU A 219 26.28 -6.59 -4.74
N PRO A 220 26.91 -5.76 -3.89
CA PRO A 220 28.20 -6.07 -3.30
C PRO A 220 28.07 -7.18 -2.24
N ASP A 221 29.10 -8.02 -2.10
CA ASP A 221 29.07 -9.23 -1.26
C ASP A 221 28.76 -8.96 0.22
N ASN A 222 29.16 -7.79 0.73
CA ASN A 222 29.01 -7.40 2.14
C ASN A 222 27.94 -6.30 2.34
N LEU A 223 26.97 -6.19 1.42
CA LEU A 223 25.90 -5.22 1.54
C LEU A 223 25.09 -5.45 2.82
N HIS A 224 24.97 -4.40 3.64
CA HIS A 224 24.10 -4.39 4.80
C HIS A 224 22.97 -3.38 4.60
N VAL A 225 21.72 -3.86 4.74
CA VAL A 225 20.49 -3.06 4.66
C VAL A 225 19.71 -3.30 5.95
N GLY A 226 19.52 -2.25 6.73
CA GLY A 226 18.91 -2.36 8.06
C GLY A 226 17.40 -2.63 8.04
N CYS A 227 16.68 -2.33 6.96
CA CYS A 227 15.22 -2.51 6.90
C CYS A 227 14.76 -3.17 5.61
N HIS A 228 14.49 -2.40 4.56
CA HIS A 228 13.85 -2.90 3.33
C HIS A 228 14.80 -2.85 2.14
N LEU A 229 14.68 -3.82 1.23
CA LEU A 229 15.44 -3.83 0.00
C LEU A 229 14.49 -3.92 -1.20
N ASP A 230 14.51 -2.91 -2.06
CA ASP A 230 13.73 -2.87 -3.30
C ASP A 230 14.65 -3.00 -4.52
N LEU A 231 14.53 -4.10 -5.25
CA LEU A 231 15.20 -4.35 -6.53
C LEU A 231 14.21 -4.43 -7.70
N ASN A 232 12.96 -4.00 -7.52
CA ASN A 232 11.91 -4.12 -8.53
C ASN A 232 12.37 -3.58 -9.90
N GLY A 233 12.19 -4.33 -10.98
CA GLY A 233 12.53 -3.84 -12.33
C GLY A 233 14.03 -3.70 -12.62
N THR A 234 14.93 -4.10 -11.71
CA THR A 234 16.38 -4.10 -11.96
C THR A 234 16.83 -5.30 -12.80
N PRO A 235 17.95 -5.21 -13.56
CA PRO A 235 18.47 -6.33 -14.34
C PRO A 235 19.18 -7.41 -13.51
N ILE A 236 19.14 -7.36 -12.17
CA ILE A 236 19.78 -8.33 -11.27
C ILE A 236 19.41 -9.77 -11.63
N ALA A 237 20.43 -10.62 -11.72
CA ALA A 237 20.29 -12.04 -12.01
C ALA A 237 20.84 -12.96 -10.91
N ILE A 238 21.68 -12.44 -10.00
CA ILE A 238 22.32 -13.19 -8.91
C ILE A 238 22.35 -12.29 -7.67
N LEU A 239 22.08 -12.87 -6.50
CA LEU A 239 22.21 -12.23 -5.20
C LEU A 239 23.44 -12.76 -4.45
N PRO A 240 24.07 -11.95 -3.57
CA PRO A 240 25.14 -12.41 -2.70
C PRO A 240 24.71 -13.53 -1.74
N ASP A 241 25.61 -14.49 -1.48
CA ASP A 241 25.32 -15.69 -0.67
C ASP A 241 24.87 -15.39 0.78
N ASN A 242 25.35 -14.29 1.36
CA ASN A 242 25.09 -13.90 2.75
C ASN A 242 24.11 -12.72 2.88
N LEU A 243 23.32 -12.44 1.84
CA LEU A 243 22.35 -11.36 1.86
C LEU A 243 21.26 -11.65 2.92
N SER A 244 21.05 -10.68 3.81
CA SER A 244 19.98 -10.70 4.81
C SER A 244 19.21 -9.38 4.75
N VAL A 245 17.88 -9.47 4.79
CA VAL A 245 16.99 -8.30 4.77
C VAL A 245 16.05 -8.40 5.98
N GLU A 246 16.09 -7.44 6.89
CA GLU A 246 15.30 -7.50 8.13
C GLU A 246 13.79 -7.29 7.87
N GLY A 247 13.45 -6.44 6.91
CA GLY A 247 12.09 -6.14 6.50
C GLY A 247 11.74 -6.80 5.18
N TRP A 248 10.94 -6.14 4.34
CA TRP A 248 10.52 -6.70 3.07
C TRP A 248 11.62 -6.63 1.99
N PHE A 249 11.55 -7.56 1.06
CA PHE A 249 12.47 -7.70 -0.07
C PHE A 249 11.70 -7.85 -1.38
N ASP A 250 11.84 -6.89 -2.29
CA ASP A 250 11.16 -6.89 -3.58
C ASP A 250 12.12 -7.25 -4.73
N LEU A 251 11.82 -8.33 -5.44
CA LEU A 251 12.54 -8.87 -6.59
C LEU A 251 11.63 -9.01 -7.83
N ARG A 252 10.43 -8.43 -7.80
CA ARG A 252 9.50 -8.48 -8.94
C ARG A 252 10.13 -7.84 -10.17
N CYS A 253 9.83 -8.39 -11.34
CA CYS A 253 10.36 -7.88 -12.62
C CYS A 253 11.90 -7.86 -12.72
N THR A 254 12.61 -8.71 -11.99
CA THR A 254 14.07 -8.91 -12.13
C THR A 254 14.40 -10.11 -13.02
N ASN A 255 15.68 -10.29 -13.34
CA ASN A 255 16.18 -11.47 -14.06
C ASN A 255 16.56 -12.63 -13.11
N ILE A 256 16.14 -12.59 -11.84
CA ILE A 256 16.49 -13.60 -10.85
C ILE A 256 15.88 -14.97 -11.23
N THR A 257 16.72 -16.01 -11.22
CA THR A 257 16.28 -17.40 -11.49
C THR A 257 16.47 -18.33 -10.29
N ALA A 258 17.24 -17.92 -9.29
CA ALA A 258 17.51 -18.67 -8.07
C ALA A 258 17.81 -17.71 -6.91
N LEU A 259 17.48 -18.12 -5.70
CA LEU A 259 17.83 -17.42 -4.46
C LEU A 259 19.03 -18.10 -3.80
N PRO A 260 19.87 -17.36 -3.03
CA PRO A 260 20.97 -17.95 -2.30
C PRO A 260 20.45 -18.83 -1.15
N ASP A 261 21.16 -19.93 -0.87
CA ASP A 261 20.73 -20.96 0.08
C ASP A 261 20.35 -20.39 1.46
N ASN A 262 21.14 -19.44 1.98
CA ASN A 262 20.97 -18.89 3.32
C ASN A 262 20.15 -17.60 3.36
N LEU A 263 19.37 -17.29 2.30
CA LEU A 263 18.56 -16.08 2.27
C LEU A 263 17.57 -16.03 3.44
N SER A 264 17.64 -14.95 4.21
CA SER A 264 16.70 -14.65 5.29
C SER A 264 16.04 -13.30 5.05
N VAL A 265 14.71 -13.31 5.03
CA VAL A 265 13.87 -12.11 4.91
C VAL A 265 12.99 -12.04 6.15
N GLY A 266 13.22 -11.06 7.02
CA GLY A 266 12.39 -10.90 8.22
C GLY A 266 10.98 -10.39 7.92
N GLY A 267 10.80 -9.71 6.78
CA GLY A 267 9.52 -9.24 6.24
C GLY A 267 8.86 -10.19 5.23
N SER A 268 8.18 -9.58 4.24
CA SER A 268 7.63 -10.28 3.08
C SER A 268 8.64 -10.33 1.92
N LEU A 269 8.62 -11.40 1.15
CA LEU A 269 9.42 -11.58 -0.06
C LEU A 269 8.52 -11.54 -1.30
N PHE A 270 8.79 -10.61 -2.21
CA PHE A 270 8.03 -10.42 -3.44
C PHE A 270 8.81 -10.90 -4.67
N LEU A 271 8.29 -11.94 -5.32
CA LEU A 271 8.84 -12.63 -6.48
C LEU A 271 7.77 -12.85 -7.57
N ASP A 272 6.68 -12.07 -7.54
CA ASP A 272 5.63 -12.17 -8.55
C ASP A 272 6.19 -12.00 -9.96
N GLY A 273 5.82 -12.92 -10.85
CA GLY A 273 6.29 -12.99 -12.24
C GLY A 273 7.77 -13.34 -12.42
N ALA A 274 8.50 -13.69 -11.35
CA ALA A 274 9.90 -14.08 -11.46
C ALA A 274 10.07 -15.43 -12.17
N ALA A 275 11.17 -15.58 -12.92
CA ALA A 275 11.55 -16.83 -13.58
C ALA A 275 12.23 -17.83 -12.62
N ILE A 276 11.79 -17.83 -11.35
CA ILE A 276 12.30 -18.72 -10.32
C ILE A 276 11.64 -20.08 -10.44
N THR A 277 12.44 -21.15 -10.48
CA THR A 277 11.94 -22.52 -10.64
C THR A 277 11.95 -23.32 -9.34
N ALA A 278 12.72 -22.88 -8.34
CA ALA A 278 12.82 -23.51 -7.02
C ALA A 278 13.23 -22.48 -5.96
N LEU A 279 12.83 -22.72 -4.72
CA LEU A 279 13.29 -21.97 -3.54
C LEU A 279 14.29 -22.84 -2.76
N PRO A 280 15.25 -22.24 -2.06
CA PRO A 280 16.18 -23.00 -1.23
C PRO A 280 15.48 -23.59 0.00
N ASP A 281 15.89 -24.80 0.41
CA ASP A 281 15.30 -25.52 1.55
C ASP A 281 15.42 -24.76 2.87
N SER A 282 16.45 -23.92 3.00
CA SER A 282 16.73 -23.10 4.18
C SER A 282 16.08 -21.70 4.13
N LEU A 283 15.27 -21.39 3.11
CA LEU A 283 14.62 -20.08 2.99
C LEU A 283 13.78 -19.76 4.22
N ARG A 284 13.97 -18.55 4.76
CA ARG A 284 13.17 -18.02 5.88
C ARG A 284 12.50 -16.72 5.47
N VAL A 285 11.17 -16.69 5.57
CA VAL A 285 10.35 -15.50 5.33
C VAL A 285 9.47 -15.25 6.54
N GLY A 286 9.69 -14.12 7.22
CA GLY A 286 9.00 -13.81 8.48
C GLY A 286 7.53 -13.46 8.30
N HIS A 287 7.13 -12.98 7.12
CA HIS A 287 5.74 -12.65 6.78
C HIS A 287 5.28 -13.35 5.50
N GLY A 288 4.95 -12.60 4.44
CA GLY A 288 4.32 -13.14 3.23
C GLY A 288 5.32 -13.55 2.15
N LEU A 289 5.00 -14.61 1.42
CA LEU A 289 5.74 -15.03 0.23
C LEU A 289 4.84 -14.87 -1.00
N HIS A 290 5.25 -13.99 -1.91
CA HIS A 290 4.50 -13.66 -3.12
C HIS A 290 5.24 -14.18 -4.35
N LEU A 291 4.61 -15.11 -5.07
CA LEU A 291 5.14 -15.87 -6.21
C LEU A 291 4.07 -15.97 -7.32
N SER A 292 3.14 -15.03 -7.36
CA SER A 292 2.03 -15.08 -8.32
C SER A 292 2.58 -14.96 -9.74
N GLY A 293 2.17 -15.85 -10.64
CA GLY A 293 2.68 -15.92 -12.01
C GLY A 293 4.16 -16.32 -12.14
N ALA A 294 4.80 -16.79 -11.07
CA ALA A 294 6.17 -17.31 -11.14
C ALA A 294 6.20 -18.71 -11.78
N THR A 295 7.34 -19.08 -12.36
CA THR A 295 7.57 -20.42 -12.99
C THR A 295 7.87 -21.53 -11.99
N ILE A 296 7.58 -21.31 -10.71
CA ILE A 296 7.86 -22.25 -9.63
C ILE A 296 6.89 -23.44 -9.69
N ASN A 297 7.43 -24.66 -9.61
CA ASN A 297 6.63 -25.88 -9.70
C ASN A 297 6.65 -26.73 -8.42
N VAL A 298 7.52 -26.41 -7.45
CA VAL A 298 7.63 -27.07 -6.15
C VAL A 298 8.05 -26.07 -5.07
N LEU A 299 7.50 -26.23 -3.86
CA LEU A 299 7.95 -25.50 -2.66
C LEU A 299 8.79 -26.43 -1.77
N PRO A 300 9.72 -25.90 -0.95
CA PRO A 300 10.52 -26.72 -0.05
C PRO A 300 9.68 -27.30 1.09
N ASP A 301 10.01 -28.53 1.52
CA ASP A 301 9.23 -29.30 2.50
C ASP A 301 9.09 -28.61 3.86
N ASN A 302 10.11 -27.84 4.28
CA ASN A 302 10.14 -27.18 5.59
C ASN A 302 9.76 -25.69 5.53
N LEU A 303 9.04 -25.26 4.49
CA LEU A 303 8.62 -23.88 4.32
C LEU A 303 7.72 -23.45 5.49
N SER A 304 8.20 -22.48 6.28
CA SER A 304 7.42 -21.86 7.35
C SER A 304 7.20 -20.39 7.04
N LEU A 305 5.94 -19.97 6.97
CA LEU A 305 5.55 -18.61 6.65
C LEU A 305 4.78 -17.99 7.81
N GLY A 306 5.18 -16.78 8.21
CA GLY A 306 4.45 -16.03 9.22
C GLY A 306 3.21 -15.30 8.70
N GLY A 307 3.05 -15.20 7.37
CA GLY A 307 2.00 -14.43 6.72
C GLY A 307 1.33 -15.15 5.55
N TRP A 308 1.08 -14.41 4.46
CA TRP A 308 0.38 -14.89 3.27
C TRP A 308 1.26 -15.76 2.37
N LEU A 309 0.63 -16.68 1.66
CA LEU A 309 1.26 -17.41 0.55
C LEU A 309 0.48 -17.11 -0.74
N CYS A 310 1.08 -16.36 -1.66
CA CYS A 310 0.46 -16.02 -2.95
C CYS A 310 1.17 -16.76 -4.08
N LEU A 311 0.48 -17.72 -4.69
CA LEU A 311 0.96 -18.55 -5.80
C LEU A 311 0.02 -18.47 -7.02
N GLY A 312 -0.93 -17.52 -7.02
CA GLY A 312 -1.94 -17.39 -8.06
C GLY A 312 -1.31 -17.34 -9.47
N GLY A 313 -1.78 -18.18 -10.38
CA GLY A 313 -1.27 -18.27 -11.75
C GLY A 313 0.15 -18.83 -11.91
N SER A 314 0.77 -19.35 -10.84
CA SER A 314 2.07 -20.04 -10.93
C SER A 314 1.95 -21.46 -11.49
N ASP A 315 3.09 -22.05 -11.82
CA ASP A 315 3.20 -23.43 -12.33
C ASP A 315 3.16 -24.51 -11.23
N ILE A 316 2.78 -24.15 -9.99
CA ILE A 316 2.74 -25.08 -8.85
C ILE A 316 1.76 -26.23 -9.11
N THR A 317 2.23 -27.46 -8.90
CA THR A 317 1.41 -28.68 -9.10
C THR A 317 1.07 -29.41 -7.81
N ALA A 318 1.83 -29.16 -6.74
CA ALA A 318 1.62 -29.76 -5.43
C ALA A 318 2.17 -28.84 -4.33
N LEU A 319 1.61 -28.95 -3.12
CA LEU A 319 2.13 -28.31 -1.92
C LEU A 319 2.84 -29.34 -1.04
N PRO A 320 3.82 -28.91 -0.23
CA PRO A 320 4.51 -29.79 0.72
C PRO A 320 3.57 -30.23 1.84
N ASP A 321 3.83 -31.44 2.37
CA ASP A 321 3.08 -31.99 3.49
C ASP A 321 3.21 -31.10 4.74
N ASN A 322 2.15 -31.01 5.54
CA ASN A 322 2.12 -30.23 6.80
C ASN A 322 2.41 -28.72 6.63
N LEU A 323 2.22 -28.16 5.44
CA LEU A 323 2.34 -26.71 5.22
C LEU A 323 1.38 -25.93 6.14
N HIS A 324 1.94 -25.02 6.93
CA HIS A 324 1.16 -24.10 7.77
C HIS A 324 1.32 -22.66 7.31
N VAL A 325 0.23 -22.08 6.82
CA VAL A 325 0.11 -20.67 6.45
C VAL A 325 -0.70 -19.95 7.54
N LYS A 326 -0.06 -19.01 8.26
CA LYS A 326 -0.69 -18.31 9.40
C LYS A 326 -1.68 -17.22 9.01
N SER A 327 -1.71 -16.82 7.75
CA SER A 327 -2.67 -15.85 7.21
C SER A 327 -3.48 -16.52 6.10
N GLY A 328 -3.67 -15.88 4.94
CA GLY A 328 -4.37 -16.49 3.82
C GLY A 328 -3.45 -17.09 2.77
N MET A 329 -4.04 -17.86 1.87
CA MET A 329 -3.37 -18.56 0.80
C MET A 329 -4.11 -18.35 -0.52
N ASP A 330 -3.39 -17.98 -1.57
CA ASP A 330 -3.91 -17.86 -2.93
C ASP A 330 -3.23 -18.88 -3.84
N LEU A 331 -4.01 -19.85 -4.33
CA LEU A 331 -3.62 -20.85 -5.33
C LEU A 331 -4.47 -20.70 -6.60
N SER A 332 -5.15 -19.57 -6.79
CA SER A 332 -6.07 -19.37 -7.92
C SER A 332 -5.36 -19.53 -9.26
N CYS A 333 -6.04 -20.08 -10.26
CA CYS A 333 -5.50 -20.29 -11.61
C CYS A 333 -4.20 -21.14 -11.65
N THR A 334 -3.94 -21.98 -10.63
CA THR A 334 -2.79 -22.90 -10.61
C THR A 334 -3.15 -24.28 -11.17
N ARG A 335 -2.14 -25.15 -11.32
CA ARG A 335 -2.31 -26.52 -11.84
C ARG A 335 -2.51 -27.57 -10.75
N ILE A 336 -2.73 -27.14 -9.50
CA ILE A 336 -2.87 -28.05 -8.37
C ILE A 336 -4.13 -28.91 -8.51
N THR A 337 -4.01 -30.19 -8.20
CA THR A 337 -5.11 -31.18 -8.30
C THR A 337 -5.60 -31.70 -6.95
N ALA A 338 -4.84 -31.47 -5.88
CA ALA A 338 -5.20 -31.85 -4.52
C ALA A 338 -4.41 -31.00 -3.51
N LEU A 339 -5.00 -30.75 -2.35
CA LEU A 339 -4.28 -30.22 -1.19
C LEU A 339 -3.73 -31.40 -0.37
N PRO A 340 -2.53 -31.27 0.25
CA PRO A 340 -1.96 -32.32 1.08
C PRO A 340 -2.74 -32.49 2.39
N ASP A 341 -2.71 -33.70 2.93
CA ASP A 341 -3.26 -33.97 4.26
C ASP A 341 -2.53 -33.14 5.32
N GLY A 342 -3.29 -32.62 6.28
CA GLY A 342 -2.73 -31.81 7.37
C GLY A 342 -2.33 -30.39 6.98
N ILE A 343 -2.65 -29.93 5.76
CA ILE A 343 -2.53 -28.51 5.41
C ILE A 343 -3.31 -27.66 6.41
N ARG A 344 -2.70 -26.57 6.87
CA ARG A 344 -3.32 -25.62 7.78
C ARG A 344 -3.22 -24.20 7.26
N VAL A 345 -4.38 -23.57 7.10
CA VAL A 345 -4.47 -22.14 6.76
C VAL A 345 -5.34 -21.44 7.78
N ASP A 346 -4.77 -20.49 8.52
CA ASP A 346 -5.49 -19.80 9.60
C ASP A 346 -6.36 -18.63 9.08
N GLY A 347 -6.33 -18.34 7.78
CA GLY A 347 -7.08 -17.27 7.13
C GLY A 347 -7.82 -17.73 5.87
N PRO A 348 -8.12 -16.79 4.95
CA PRO A 348 -8.85 -17.10 3.73
C PRO A 348 -8.05 -17.92 2.72
N VAL A 349 -8.76 -18.68 1.87
CA VAL A 349 -8.16 -19.55 0.87
C VAL A 349 -8.83 -19.33 -0.50
N ASP A 350 -8.03 -19.00 -1.51
CA ASP A 350 -8.46 -18.91 -2.90
C ASP A 350 -7.96 -20.13 -3.70
N LEU A 351 -8.90 -20.93 -4.19
CA LEU A 351 -8.71 -22.09 -5.06
C LEU A 351 -9.48 -21.94 -6.38
N ARG A 352 -9.87 -20.72 -6.75
CA ARG A 352 -10.62 -20.44 -7.97
C ARG A 352 -9.86 -20.91 -9.21
N ASP A 353 -10.57 -21.47 -10.19
CA ASP A 353 -9.98 -21.96 -11.45
C ASP A 353 -8.81 -22.94 -11.22
N THR A 354 -8.95 -23.83 -10.24
CA THR A 354 -8.01 -24.93 -9.98
C THR A 354 -8.60 -26.28 -10.40
N ARG A 355 -7.75 -27.31 -10.46
CA ARG A 355 -8.12 -28.68 -10.82
C ARG A 355 -8.37 -29.57 -9.59
N ILE A 356 -8.64 -28.97 -8.45
CA ILE A 356 -8.92 -29.70 -7.20
C ILE A 356 -10.28 -30.38 -7.32
N THR A 357 -10.33 -31.70 -7.12
CA THR A 357 -11.58 -32.48 -7.19
C THR A 357 -12.18 -32.80 -5.83
N ALA A 358 -11.39 -32.73 -4.76
CA ALA A 358 -11.81 -32.97 -3.37
C ALA A 358 -10.91 -32.19 -2.39
N LEU A 359 -11.45 -31.83 -1.23
CA LEU A 359 -10.68 -31.26 -0.10
C LEU A 359 -10.32 -32.36 0.92
N PRO A 360 -9.22 -32.22 1.68
CA PRO A 360 -8.91 -33.13 2.79
C PRO A 360 -10.01 -33.14 3.86
N GLU A 361 -10.27 -34.31 4.48
CA GLU A 361 -11.36 -34.48 5.48
C GLU A 361 -11.28 -33.51 6.66
N ASN A 362 -10.06 -33.19 7.12
CA ASN A 362 -9.83 -32.28 8.25
C ASN A 362 -9.51 -30.84 7.81
N PHE A 363 -9.86 -30.46 6.58
CA PHE A 363 -9.60 -29.12 6.08
C PHE A 363 -10.48 -28.10 6.80
N HIS A 364 -9.86 -27.10 7.41
CA HIS A 364 -10.56 -26.05 8.15
C HIS A 364 -10.20 -24.68 7.58
N VAL A 365 -11.21 -23.84 7.37
CA VAL A 365 -11.02 -22.48 6.84
C VAL A 365 -11.55 -21.47 7.85
N ASN A 366 -10.63 -20.68 8.41
CA ASN A 366 -10.91 -19.62 9.38
C ASN A 366 -11.30 -18.28 8.72
N GLY A 367 -11.57 -18.29 7.41
CA GLY A 367 -11.98 -17.14 6.61
C GLY A 367 -12.89 -17.56 5.46
N TRP A 368 -12.86 -16.83 4.35
CA TRP A 368 -13.57 -17.23 3.13
C TRP A 368 -12.81 -18.32 2.37
N LEU A 369 -13.56 -19.13 1.62
CA LEU A 369 -13.06 -20.15 0.71
C LEU A 369 -13.67 -19.91 -0.67
N ASP A 370 -12.81 -19.63 -1.65
CA ASP A 370 -13.22 -19.52 -3.05
C ASP A 370 -12.82 -20.80 -3.80
N LEU A 371 -13.80 -21.52 -4.30
CA LEU A 371 -13.68 -22.73 -5.13
C LEU A 371 -14.40 -22.53 -6.47
N SER A 372 -14.70 -21.28 -6.83
CA SER A 372 -15.42 -20.97 -8.07
C SER A 372 -14.63 -21.44 -9.30
N ASP A 373 -15.37 -21.89 -10.32
CA ASP A 373 -14.83 -22.43 -11.57
C ASP A 373 -13.80 -23.58 -11.40
N SER A 374 -13.74 -24.22 -10.23
CA SER A 374 -12.85 -25.35 -9.98
C SER A 374 -13.49 -26.71 -10.31
N ASP A 375 -12.66 -27.74 -10.39
CA ASP A 375 -13.11 -29.12 -10.64
C ASP A 375 -13.69 -29.82 -9.39
N ILE A 376 -13.99 -29.10 -8.29
CA ILE A 376 -14.44 -29.69 -7.02
C ILE A 376 -15.73 -30.49 -7.21
N GLU A 377 -15.74 -31.76 -6.83
CA GLU A 377 -16.89 -32.66 -7.00
C GLU A 377 -17.63 -32.91 -5.68
N THR A 378 -16.90 -32.87 -4.56
CA THR A 378 -17.42 -33.15 -3.21
C THR A 378 -16.72 -32.29 -2.16
N LEU A 379 -17.45 -31.95 -1.11
CA LEU A 379 -16.90 -31.36 0.12
C LEU A 379 -16.92 -32.41 1.26
N PRO A 380 -16.04 -32.30 2.26
CA PRO A 380 -16.08 -33.14 3.46
C PRO A 380 -17.42 -33.05 4.19
N ASN A 381 -17.77 -34.09 4.95
CA ASN A 381 -18.92 -34.01 5.87
C ASN A 381 -18.60 -33.08 7.04
N ASP A 382 -19.63 -32.51 7.67
CA ASP A 382 -19.47 -31.59 8.81
C ASP A 382 -18.53 -30.40 8.48
N PHE A 383 -18.46 -30.00 7.21
CA PHE A 383 -17.54 -28.97 6.75
C PHE A 383 -17.94 -27.58 7.25
N ILE A 384 -16.97 -26.88 7.85
CA ILE A 384 -17.15 -25.57 8.48
C ILE A 384 -16.29 -24.54 7.76
N VAL A 385 -16.94 -23.50 7.25
CA VAL A 385 -16.30 -22.29 6.71
C VAL A 385 -16.67 -21.11 7.60
N ASN A 386 -15.71 -20.56 8.33
CA ASN A 386 -15.91 -19.42 9.24
C ASN A 386 -15.99 -18.06 8.50
N GLY A 387 -16.33 -18.11 7.21
CA GLY A 387 -16.47 -16.97 6.32
C GLY A 387 -17.42 -17.33 5.20
N SER A 388 -17.20 -16.78 4.01
CA SER A 388 -18.04 -17.06 2.84
C SER A 388 -17.49 -18.21 2.01
N LEU A 389 -18.37 -18.93 1.33
CA LEU A 389 -18.02 -20.07 0.48
C LEU A 389 -18.55 -19.83 -0.94
N ASP A 390 -17.64 -19.70 -1.90
CA ASP A 390 -17.98 -19.62 -3.32
C ASP A 390 -17.71 -20.98 -3.98
N LEU A 391 -18.77 -21.62 -4.50
CA LEU A 391 -18.70 -22.85 -5.28
C LEU A 391 -19.18 -22.60 -6.72
N SER A 392 -19.39 -21.34 -7.10
CA SER A 392 -20.06 -21.02 -8.37
C SER A 392 -19.29 -21.57 -9.57
N GLY A 393 -20.02 -22.12 -10.55
CA GLY A 393 -19.40 -22.72 -11.74
C GLY A 393 -18.64 -24.04 -11.51
N SER A 394 -18.55 -24.53 -10.27
CA SER A 394 -17.85 -25.79 -9.98
C SER A 394 -18.64 -27.06 -10.36
N ARG A 395 -17.98 -28.23 -10.26
CA ARG A 395 -18.56 -29.54 -10.61
C ARG A 395 -19.34 -30.21 -9.48
N ILE A 396 -19.55 -29.53 -8.36
CA ILE A 396 -20.23 -30.10 -7.20
C ILE A 396 -21.69 -30.41 -7.50
N ASN A 397 -22.16 -31.62 -7.14
CA ASN A 397 -23.52 -32.08 -7.44
C ASN A 397 -24.44 -32.13 -6.21
N SER A 398 -23.86 -32.04 -5.01
CA SER A 398 -24.60 -32.05 -3.74
C SER A 398 -23.78 -31.35 -2.66
N LEU A 399 -24.45 -30.64 -1.76
CA LEU A 399 -23.84 -30.14 -0.52
C LEU A 399 -23.80 -31.28 0.52
N PRO A 400 -22.76 -31.38 1.36
CA PRO A 400 -22.68 -32.38 2.40
C PRO A 400 -23.66 -32.08 3.54
N ASP A 401 -23.99 -33.11 4.32
CA ASP A 401 -24.72 -32.92 5.57
C ASP A 401 -23.91 -32.07 6.54
N ASN A 402 -24.63 -31.26 7.33
CA ASN A 402 -24.10 -30.37 8.35
C ASN A 402 -23.10 -29.31 7.83
N LEU A 403 -23.16 -28.95 6.54
CA LEU A 403 -22.42 -27.81 6.01
C LEU A 403 -22.78 -26.53 6.78
N TYR A 404 -21.77 -25.90 7.37
CA TYR A 404 -21.88 -24.60 8.03
C TYR A 404 -21.03 -23.55 7.32
N VAL A 405 -21.67 -22.46 6.89
CA VAL A 405 -21.02 -21.29 6.29
C VAL A 405 -21.43 -20.06 7.10
N ASP A 406 -20.48 -19.41 7.77
CA ASP A 406 -20.79 -18.22 8.59
C ASP A 406 -21.23 -17.01 7.75
N GLY A 407 -20.61 -16.86 6.58
CA GLY A 407 -20.90 -15.82 5.60
C GLY A 407 -21.93 -16.24 4.55
N TRP A 408 -21.74 -15.76 3.32
CA TRP A 408 -22.61 -16.14 2.20
C TRP A 408 -22.16 -17.44 1.54
N LEU A 409 -23.10 -18.13 0.91
CA LEU A 409 -22.87 -19.33 0.10
C LEU A 409 -23.33 -19.08 -1.33
N ASP A 410 -22.46 -19.29 -2.30
CA ASP A 410 -22.79 -19.25 -3.72
C ASP A 410 -22.63 -20.63 -4.36
N VAL A 411 -23.71 -21.15 -4.94
CA VAL A 411 -23.76 -22.45 -5.64
C VAL A 411 -24.32 -22.31 -7.06
N ARG A 412 -24.33 -21.10 -7.62
CA ARG A 412 -24.82 -20.86 -8.99
C ARG A 412 -23.96 -21.57 -10.01
N GLY A 413 -24.56 -22.11 -11.07
CA GLY A 413 -23.82 -22.83 -12.12
C GLY A 413 -23.30 -24.21 -11.72
N THR A 414 -23.65 -24.72 -10.53
CA THR A 414 -23.21 -26.05 -10.06
C THR A 414 -24.17 -27.16 -10.51
N GLY A 415 -23.87 -28.42 -10.15
CA GLY A 415 -24.73 -29.58 -10.36
C GLY A 415 -25.87 -29.75 -9.34
N ILE A 416 -25.91 -28.93 -8.29
CA ILE A 416 -26.81 -29.10 -7.14
C ILE A 416 -28.28 -28.99 -7.55
N THR A 417 -29.08 -29.95 -7.09
CA THR A 417 -30.54 -29.99 -7.31
C THR A 417 -31.37 -29.95 -6.04
N GLU A 418 -30.76 -30.12 -4.85
CA GLU A 418 -31.46 -30.09 -3.56
C GLU A 418 -30.55 -29.49 -2.48
N LEU A 419 -31.15 -28.79 -1.52
CA LEU A 419 -30.46 -28.30 -0.33
C LEU A 419 -30.62 -29.31 0.83
N PRO A 420 -29.57 -29.64 1.60
CA PRO A 420 -29.71 -30.54 2.74
C PRO A 420 -30.46 -29.85 3.90
N ASP A 421 -31.30 -30.61 4.61
CA ASP A 421 -32.07 -30.12 5.77
C ASP A 421 -31.18 -29.55 6.87
N SER A 422 -29.93 -30.00 6.95
CA SER A 422 -28.92 -29.61 7.93
C SER A 422 -28.12 -28.35 7.53
N LEU A 423 -28.33 -27.79 6.32
CA LEU A 423 -27.58 -26.65 5.81
C LEU A 423 -27.71 -25.40 6.70
N ARG A 424 -26.59 -24.77 7.03
CA ARG A 424 -26.52 -23.54 7.84
C ARG A 424 -25.72 -22.49 7.10
N VAL A 425 -26.33 -21.34 6.83
CA VAL A 425 -25.69 -20.20 6.16
C VAL A 425 -26.04 -18.93 6.96
N GLY A 426 -25.03 -18.19 7.41
CA GLY A 426 -25.24 -16.97 8.20
C GLY A 426 -25.49 -15.71 7.37
N GLY A 427 -25.12 -15.73 6.08
CA GLY A 427 -25.31 -14.64 5.11
C GLY A 427 -26.26 -15.00 3.96
N GLY A 428 -26.07 -14.38 2.79
CA GLY A 428 -26.89 -14.67 1.61
C GLY A 428 -26.67 -16.07 1.03
N LEU A 429 -27.71 -16.64 0.42
CA LEU A 429 -27.66 -17.91 -0.30
C LEU A 429 -27.98 -17.67 -1.78
N TYR A 430 -26.98 -17.86 -2.65
CA TYR A 430 -27.11 -17.64 -4.09
C TYR A 430 -27.13 -18.98 -4.82
N LEU A 431 -28.19 -19.23 -5.59
CA LEU A 431 -28.40 -20.50 -6.29
C LEU A 431 -29.24 -20.31 -7.57
N ASP A 432 -29.19 -21.30 -8.46
CA ASP A 432 -30.05 -21.34 -9.65
C ASP A 432 -31.44 -21.88 -9.27
N VAL A 433 -32.35 -20.99 -8.90
CA VAL A 433 -33.68 -21.34 -8.34
C VAL A 433 -34.52 -22.28 -9.20
N THR A 434 -34.28 -22.33 -10.51
CA THR A 434 -35.00 -23.20 -11.45
C THR A 434 -34.53 -24.66 -11.37
N ARG A 435 -33.37 -24.93 -10.76
CA ARG A 435 -32.76 -26.26 -10.66
C ARG A 435 -32.98 -26.94 -9.31
N ILE A 436 -33.32 -26.16 -8.29
CA ILE A 436 -33.46 -26.67 -6.92
C ILE A 436 -34.89 -27.21 -6.69
N GLY A 437 -34.98 -28.52 -6.48
CA GLY A 437 -36.22 -29.26 -6.37
C GLY A 437 -36.96 -29.06 -5.04
N ASN A 438 -36.28 -28.67 -3.96
CA ASN A 438 -36.86 -28.53 -2.62
C ASN A 438 -36.98 -27.08 -2.13
N ILE A 439 -37.20 -26.14 -3.05
CA ILE A 439 -37.55 -24.75 -2.74
C ILE A 439 -38.87 -24.34 -3.43
N ALA A 440 -39.36 -23.15 -3.08
CA ALA A 440 -40.38 -22.40 -3.82
C ALA A 440 -39.93 -20.95 -3.96
N TYR A 441 -40.12 -20.33 -5.13
CA TYR A 441 -39.54 -19.02 -5.42
C TYR A 441 -40.48 -18.10 -6.22
N ARG A 442 -40.17 -16.80 -6.23
CA ARG A 442 -40.81 -15.76 -7.05
C ARG A 442 -39.77 -14.80 -7.59
N GLU A 443 -39.87 -14.50 -8.87
CA GLU A 443 -39.07 -13.44 -9.51
C GLU A 443 -39.66 -12.06 -9.17
N ASN A 444 -38.80 -11.10 -8.84
CA ASN A 444 -39.11 -9.73 -8.53
C ASN A 444 -38.27 -8.80 -9.42
N GLY A 445 -38.88 -8.13 -10.39
CA GLY A 445 -38.18 -7.27 -11.37
C GLY A 445 -37.55 -6.00 -10.79
N ASP A 446 -37.81 -5.65 -9.52
CA ASP A 446 -37.44 -4.37 -8.91
C ASP A 446 -36.14 -4.42 -8.05
N HIS A 447 -35.38 -5.53 -8.07
CA HIS A 447 -34.11 -5.64 -7.32
C HIS A 447 -32.97 -6.28 -8.13
N PRO A 448 -31.70 -5.85 -7.94
CA PRO A 448 -30.56 -6.59 -8.47
C PRO A 448 -30.48 -7.96 -7.78
N GLY A 449 -30.58 -9.05 -8.55
CA GLY A 449 -30.70 -10.41 -8.01
C GLY A 449 -32.14 -10.82 -7.67
N GLY A 450 -33.12 -10.24 -8.38
CA GLY A 450 -34.58 -10.27 -8.18
C GLY A 450 -35.27 -11.62 -8.04
N VAL A 451 -34.89 -12.42 -7.05
CA VAL A 451 -35.61 -13.64 -6.67
C VAL A 451 -35.73 -13.70 -5.15
N ILE A 452 -36.93 -14.02 -4.69
CA ILE A 452 -37.21 -14.39 -3.30
C ILE A 452 -37.54 -15.89 -3.30
N PHE A 453 -36.95 -16.67 -2.41
CA PHE A 453 -37.30 -18.08 -2.27
C PHE A 453 -37.40 -18.53 -0.82
N ALA A 454 -38.18 -19.57 -0.59
CA ALA A 454 -38.25 -20.28 0.67
C ALA A 454 -37.51 -21.62 0.56
N ALA A 455 -36.81 -22.00 1.63
CA ALA A 455 -36.14 -23.29 1.78
C ALA A 455 -36.44 -23.89 3.16
N TRP A 456 -36.37 -25.21 3.28
CA TRP A 456 -36.44 -25.91 4.57
C TRP A 456 -35.04 -26.30 5.01
N THR A 457 -34.51 -25.63 6.03
CA THR A 457 -33.19 -25.92 6.60
C THR A 457 -33.21 -25.70 8.11
N GLU A 458 -32.33 -26.38 8.83
CA GLU A 458 -32.27 -26.35 10.31
C GLU A 458 -33.62 -26.69 10.97
N GLY A 459 -34.43 -27.55 10.35
CA GLY A 459 -35.76 -27.92 10.85
C GLY A 459 -36.80 -26.79 10.85
N CYS A 460 -36.60 -25.72 10.06
CA CYS A 460 -37.58 -24.64 9.91
C CYS A 460 -37.56 -24.04 8.49
N PHE A 461 -38.56 -23.22 8.18
CA PHE A 461 -38.59 -22.45 6.93
C PHE A 461 -37.67 -21.23 7.01
N LYS A 462 -36.85 -21.04 5.98
CA LYS A 462 -36.02 -19.86 5.77
C LYS A 462 -36.42 -19.14 4.49
N ILE A 463 -36.33 -17.82 4.50
CA ILE A 463 -36.50 -16.94 3.33
C ILE A 463 -35.13 -16.45 2.89
N ALA A 464 -34.87 -16.52 1.60
CA ALA A 464 -33.69 -15.92 0.96
C ALA A 464 -34.11 -14.76 0.06
N ALA A 465 -33.40 -13.63 0.16
CA ALA A 465 -33.57 -12.48 -0.72
C ALA A 465 -32.33 -11.57 -0.71
N GLY A 466 -31.58 -11.56 -1.81
CA GLY A 466 -30.30 -10.83 -1.90
C GLY A 466 -29.32 -11.30 -0.83
N LYS A 467 -28.93 -10.40 0.09
CA LYS A 467 -27.97 -10.70 1.17
C LYS A 467 -28.61 -11.35 2.42
N PHE A 468 -29.91 -11.58 2.41
CA PHE A 468 -30.64 -12.14 3.55
C PHE A 468 -30.89 -13.64 3.35
N PHE A 469 -30.64 -14.43 4.39
CA PHE A 469 -31.13 -15.79 4.55
C PHE A 469 -31.49 -15.99 6.03
N GLY A 470 -32.76 -16.24 6.33
CA GLY A 470 -33.20 -16.26 7.73
C GLY A 470 -34.69 -16.58 7.90
N THR A 471 -35.21 -16.45 9.11
CA THR A 471 -36.63 -16.72 9.38
C THR A 471 -37.55 -15.70 8.70
N LEU A 472 -38.84 -16.04 8.51
CA LEU A 472 -39.82 -15.09 7.99
C LEU A 472 -39.96 -13.86 8.88
N ASP A 473 -39.95 -14.03 10.21
CA ASP A 473 -40.04 -12.92 11.17
C ASP A 473 -38.86 -11.95 11.02
N ASP A 474 -37.64 -12.49 10.85
CA ASP A 474 -36.45 -11.66 10.66
C ASP A 474 -36.43 -11.00 9.27
N PHE A 475 -37.01 -11.66 8.27
CA PHE A 475 -37.21 -11.07 6.94
C PHE A 475 -38.19 -9.89 6.99
N ASP A 476 -39.32 -10.04 7.68
CA ASP A 476 -40.32 -8.98 7.85
C ASP A 476 -39.71 -7.77 8.59
N LYS A 477 -38.94 -8.01 9.66
CA LYS A 477 -38.19 -6.93 10.35
C LYS A 477 -37.20 -6.23 9.43
N THR A 478 -36.41 -7.00 8.69
CA THR A 478 -35.35 -6.47 7.81
C THR A 478 -35.93 -5.65 6.65
N THR A 479 -37.00 -6.12 6.03
CA THR A 479 -37.68 -5.43 4.93
C THR A 479 -38.33 -4.12 5.39
N ASN A 480 -38.96 -4.10 6.56
CA ASN A 480 -39.53 -2.88 7.16
C ASN A 480 -38.46 -1.82 7.50
N GLN A 481 -37.24 -2.23 7.81
CA GLN A 481 -36.12 -1.31 8.05
C GLN A 481 -35.52 -0.77 6.75
N LYS A 482 -35.52 -1.58 5.68
CA LYS A 482 -34.82 -1.27 4.42
C LYS A 482 -35.68 -0.51 3.41
N TYR A 483 -36.98 -0.77 3.35
CA TYR A 483 -37.85 -0.29 2.28
C TYR A 483 -39.01 0.57 2.77
N ALA A 484 -39.56 1.38 1.86
CA ALA A 484 -40.84 2.05 2.08
C ALA A 484 -41.96 1.00 2.27
N ARG A 485 -42.99 1.37 3.02
CA ARG A 485 -44.06 0.46 3.47
C ARG A 485 -44.63 -0.42 2.35
N ASP A 486 -45.08 0.18 1.26
CA ASP A 486 -45.74 -0.56 0.17
C ASP A 486 -44.78 -1.59 -0.48
N THR A 487 -43.51 -1.21 -0.64
CA THR A 487 -42.46 -2.11 -1.15
C THR A 487 -42.15 -3.22 -0.16
N ALA A 488 -42.06 -2.92 1.14
CA ALA A 488 -41.84 -3.91 2.19
C ALA A 488 -43.00 -4.93 2.23
N GLU A 489 -44.25 -4.46 2.27
CA GLU A 489 -45.46 -5.29 2.26
C GLU A 489 -45.49 -6.21 1.03
N SER A 490 -45.13 -5.70 -0.15
CA SER A 490 -45.03 -6.51 -1.38
C SER A 490 -43.98 -7.63 -1.27
N HIS A 491 -42.78 -7.35 -0.75
CA HIS A 491 -41.73 -8.37 -0.58
C HIS A 491 -42.14 -9.43 0.45
N GLN A 492 -42.75 -9.01 1.55
CA GLN A 492 -43.25 -9.89 2.62
C GLN A 492 -44.35 -10.83 2.11
N GLU A 493 -45.27 -10.32 1.28
CA GLU A 493 -46.30 -11.13 0.63
C GLU A 493 -45.68 -12.20 -0.29
N MET A 494 -44.69 -11.83 -1.11
CA MET A 494 -43.97 -12.79 -1.96
C MET A 494 -43.27 -13.88 -1.14
N ALA A 495 -42.61 -13.51 -0.03
CA ALA A 495 -41.95 -14.44 0.87
C ALA A 495 -42.94 -15.43 1.51
N ARG A 496 -44.08 -14.93 2.03
CA ARG A 496 -45.16 -15.76 2.61
C ARG A 496 -45.74 -16.72 1.58
N ASN A 497 -45.92 -16.28 0.35
CA ASN A 497 -46.40 -17.13 -0.74
C ASN A 497 -45.40 -18.26 -1.06
N CYS A 498 -44.09 -17.96 -1.13
CA CYS A 498 -43.06 -18.99 -1.29
C CYS A 498 -43.09 -20.00 -0.16
N LEU A 499 -43.17 -19.53 1.09
CA LEU A 499 -43.20 -20.39 2.26
C LEU A 499 -44.40 -21.33 2.26
N ASN A 500 -45.61 -20.80 2.04
CA ASN A 500 -46.84 -21.59 2.00
C ASN A 500 -46.82 -22.66 0.89
N GLU A 501 -46.30 -22.31 -0.29
CA GLU A 501 -46.13 -23.25 -1.39
C GLU A 501 -45.15 -24.38 -1.02
N LEU A 502 -44.01 -24.04 -0.43
CA LEU A 502 -43.04 -25.04 0.00
C LEU A 502 -43.60 -25.93 1.11
N ALA A 503 -44.33 -25.36 2.07
CA ALA A 503 -44.94 -26.11 3.16
C ALA A 503 -45.96 -27.13 2.65
N ALA A 504 -46.80 -26.74 1.69
CA ALA A 504 -47.71 -27.65 1.01
C ALA A 504 -46.97 -28.76 0.25
N LYS A 505 -45.85 -28.42 -0.41
CA LYS A 505 -45.00 -29.36 -1.15
C LYS A 505 -44.32 -30.39 -0.24
N LEU A 506 -43.91 -29.99 0.97
CA LEU A 506 -43.20 -30.84 1.93
C LEU A 506 -44.12 -31.54 2.95
N ASN A 507 -45.44 -31.29 2.92
CA ASN A 507 -46.39 -31.73 3.96
C ASN A 507 -45.98 -31.29 5.38
N GLN A 508 -45.41 -30.09 5.50
CA GLN A 508 -44.96 -29.49 6.76
C GLN A 508 -45.99 -28.47 7.27
N VAL A 509 -46.15 -28.34 8.58
CA VAL A 509 -47.05 -27.34 9.17
C VAL A 509 -46.31 -25.99 9.25
N VAL A 510 -46.91 -24.94 8.69
CA VAL A 510 -46.46 -23.56 8.91
C VAL A 510 -46.93 -23.14 10.30
N ASN A 511 -46.00 -22.95 11.23
CA ASN A 511 -46.30 -22.41 12.56
C ASN A 511 -45.99 -20.92 12.62
#